data_AF-A0A957LT14-F1
#
_entry.id   AF-A0A957LT14-F1
#
_cell.length_a   1.000
_cell.length_b   1.000
_cell.length_c   1.000
_cell.angle_alpha   90.00
_cell.angle_beta   90.00
_cell.angle_gamma   90.00
#
_symmetry.space_group_name_H-M   'P 1'
#
loop_
_entity.id
_entity.type
_entity.pdbx_description
1 polymer ?
#
loop_
_entity_poly.entity_id
_entity_poly.type
_entity_poly.pdbx_seq_one_letter_code
_entity_poly.pdbx_strand_id
1 'polypeptide(L)'
;MQQTIDPAVIEQVQRHAAAQKRRRQAVDAFMRVLAHVVLLLLSFMALIPAIWMISSSLKAPTEIFVTPIKWIPDRPQWSNYPRAFELAPLWLYFANTMIVCVIAVIGTTLSSCLVAYSFSRLRWPGRNFFFGLLLTTMMLPAIILIVPRFLMFSYVFVWP
;
A
#
# COMPACT_ATOMS: atom_id res chain seq x y z
N MET A 1 18.14 44.09 47.73
CA MET A 1 17.89 42.72 48.23
C MET A 1 17.86 41.77 47.03
N GLN A 2 18.99 41.17 46.68
CA GLN A 2 19.06 40.09 45.70
C GLN A 2 19.02 38.77 46.48
N GLN A 3 17.92 38.02 46.36
CA GLN A 3 17.88 36.62 46.80
C GLN A 3 18.85 35.84 45.90
N THR A 4 20.08 35.63 46.38
CA THR A 4 21.00 34.69 45.75
C THR A 4 20.42 33.29 45.96
N ILE A 5 19.88 32.72 44.89
CA ILE A 5 19.44 31.33 44.87
C ILE A 5 20.64 30.47 45.26
N ASP A 6 20.46 29.63 46.28
CA ASP A 6 21.51 28.75 46.80
C ASP A 6 22.03 27.83 45.66
N PRO A 7 23.34 27.81 45.37
CA PRO A 7 23.92 26.96 44.33
C PRO A 7 23.57 25.47 44.53
N ALA A 8 23.35 25.02 45.77
CA ALA A 8 22.92 23.65 46.06
C ALA A 8 21.53 23.32 45.49
N VAL A 9 20.60 24.29 45.47
CA VAL A 9 19.25 24.13 44.92
C VAL A 9 19.30 24.05 43.39
N ILE A 10 20.15 24.86 42.75
CA ILE A 10 20.36 24.82 41.29
C ILE A 10 20.94 23.46 40.88
N GLU A 11 21.90 22.94 41.65
CA GLU A 11 22.51 21.64 41.39
C GLU A 11 21.49 20.48 41.54
N GLN A 12 20.64 20.52 42.57
CA GLN A 12 19.57 19.53 42.75
C GLN A 12 18.57 19.54 41.57
N VAL A 13 18.09 20.73 41.17
CA VAL A 13 17.17 20.87 40.03
C VAL A 13 17.81 20.37 38.73
N GLN A 14 19.08 20.68 38.49
CA GLN A 14 19.82 20.19 37.31
C GLN A 14 20.00 18.67 37.33
N ARG A 15 20.29 18.07 38.50
CA ARG A 15 20.39 16.61 38.67
C ARG A 15 19.05 15.91 38.38
N HIS A 16 17.94 16.45 38.88
CA HIS A 16 16.60 15.92 38.61
C HIS A 16 16.19 16.08 37.13
N ALA A 17 16.47 17.24 36.52
CA ALA A 17 16.21 17.47 35.11
C ALA A 17 17.05 16.55 34.20
N ALA A 18 18.32 16.31 34.54
CA ALA A 18 19.20 15.40 33.80
C ALA A 18 18.73 13.93 33.92
N ALA A 19 18.30 13.49 35.10
CA ALA A 19 17.74 12.15 35.30
C ALA A 19 16.42 11.95 34.52
N GLN A 20 15.53 12.94 34.53
CA GLN A 20 14.29 12.92 33.77
C GLN A 20 14.53 12.91 32.25
N LYS A 21 15.52 13.68 31.76
CA LYS A 21 15.94 13.69 30.36
C LYS A 21 16.50 12.31 29.93
N ARG A 22 17.37 11.69 30.74
CA ARG A 22 17.91 10.35 30.48
C ARG A 22 16.83 9.27 30.44
N ARG A 23 15.86 9.31 31.35
CA ARG A 23 14.72 8.37 31.36
C ARG A 23 13.86 8.50 30.10
N ARG A 24 13.53 9.73 29.68
CA ARG A 24 12.79 9.97 28.43
C ARG A 24 13.57 9.45 27.22
N GLN A 25 14.86 9.75 27.14
CA GLN A 25 15.73 9.26 26.05
C GLN A 25 15.81 7.74 25.99
N ALA A 26 15.88 7.05 27.13
CA ALA A 26 15.90 5.59 27.20
C ALA A 26 14.55 4.98 26.76
N VAL A 27 13.43 5.56 27.17
CA VAL A 27 12.09 5.14 26.73
C VAL A 27 11.92 5.37 25.23
N ASP A 28 12.34 6.51 24.71
CA ASP A 28 12.27 6.82 23.28
C ASP A 28 13.16 5.87 22.45
N ALA A 29 14.36 5.55 22.95
CA ALA A 29 15.26 4.60 22.30
C ALA A 29 14.65 3.19 22.29
N PHE A 30 14.10 2.73 23.41
CA PHE A 30 13.41 1.45 23.49
C PHE A 30 12.19 1.38 22.56
N MET A 31 11.34 2.42 22.55
CA MET A 31 10.18 2.50 21.67
C MET A 31 10.58 2.51 20.20
N ARG A 32 11.66 3.20 19.83
CA ARG A 32 12.22 3.14 18.48
C ARG A 32 12.66 1.73 18.12
N VAL A 33 13.42 1.06 18.97
CA VAL A 33 13.87 -0.32 18.71
C VAL A 33 12.67 -1.26 18.57
N LEU A 34 11.70 -1.17 19.48
CA LEU A 34 10.46 -1.96 19.42
C LEU A 34 9.70 -1.70 18.11
N ALA A 35 9.54 -0.44 17.71
CA ALA A 35 8.90 -0.09 16.44
C ALA A 35 9.65 -0.70 15.23
N HIS A 36 10.98 -0.66 15.21
CA HIS A 36 11.77 -1.27 14.13
C HIS A 36 11.62 -2.79 14.10
N VAL A 37 11.65 -3.45 15.27
CA VAL A 37 11.44 -4.91 15.36
C VAL A 37 10.06 -5.30 14.85
N VAL A 38 9.01 -4.57 15.25
CA VAL A 38 7.64 -4.80 14.78
C VAL A 38 7.52 -4.55 13.28
N LEU A 39 8.08 -3.46 12.77
CA LEU A 39 8.07 -3.13 11.34
C LEU A 39 8.80 -4.19 10.51
N LEU A 40 9.95 -4.67 10.97
CA LEU A 40 10.70 -5.74 10.30
C LEU A 40 9.91 -7.04 10.27
N LEU A 41 9.26 -7.41 11.38
CA LEU A 41 8.43 -8.60 11.46
C LEU A 41 7.21 -8.51 10.52
N LEU A 42 6.49 -7.39 10.55
CA LEU A 42 5.35 -7.15 9.65
C LEU A 42 5.78 -7.14 8.17
N SER A 43 6.92 -6.51 7.87
CA SER A 43 7.48 -6.49 6.52
C SER A 43 7.82 -7.90 6.05
N PHE A 44 8.49 -8.70 6.89
CA PHE A 44 8.80 -10.08 6.56
C PHE A 44 7.54 -10.91 6.33
N MET A 45 6.54 -10.80 7.19
CA MET A 45 5.25 -11.50 7.02
C MET A 45 4.54 -11.10 5.72
N ALA A 46 4.56 -9.81 5.36
CA ALA A 46 3.98 -9.33 4.10
C ALA A 46 4.73 -9.85 2.86
N LEU A 47 6.03 -10.16 2.97
CA LEU A 47 6.84 -10.70 1.88
C LEU A 47 6.68 -12.22 1.68
N ILE A 48 6.21 -12.97 2.68
CA ILE A 48 6.00 -14.43 2.58
C ILE A 48 5.26 -14.84 1.29
N PRO A 49 4.09 -14.28 0.93
CA PRO A 49 3.38 -14.67 -0.30
C PRO A 49 4.18 -14.34 -1.57
N ALA A 50 4.95 -13.24 -1.58
CA ALA A 50 5.80 -12.89 -2.70
C ALA A 50 6.99 -13.86 -2.85
N ILE A 51 7.63 -14.23 -1.74
CA ILE A 51 8.69 -15.25 -1.70
C ILE A 51 8.15 -16.59 -2.19
N TRP A 52 6.94 -16.97 -1.75
CA TRP A 52 6.26 -18.17 -2.22
C TRP A 52 5.97 -18.13 -3.73
N MET A 53 5.53 -16.98 -4.25
CA MET A 53 5.28 -16.79 -5.69
C MET A 53 6.55 -16.97 -6.53
N ILE A 54 7.69 -16.40 -6.09
CA ILE A 54 8.98 -16.56 -6.78
C ILE A 54 9.48 -18.02 -6.70
N SER A 55 9.34 -18.65 -5.54
CA SER A 55 9.71 -20.05 -5.36
C SER A 55 8.86 -20.98 -6.25
N SER A 56 7.55 -20.76 -6.28
CA SER A 56 6.62 -21.56 -7.08
C SER A 56 6.78 -21.35 -8.59
N SER A 57 7.17 -20.16 -9.04
CA SER A 57 7.46 -19.94 -10.47
C SER A 57 8.66 -20.74 -10.98
N LEU A 58 9.55 -21.18 -10.08
CA LEU A 58 10.73 -22.00 -10.40
C LEU A 58 10.52 -23.51 -10.15
N LYS A 59 9.37 -23.94 -9.65
CA LYS A 59 9.08 -25.35 -9.37
C LYS A 59 8.60 -26.09 -10.62
N ALA A 60 8.81 -27.40 -10.64
CA ALA A 60 8.09 -28.26 -11.57
C ALA A 60 6.61 -28.38 -11.15
N PRO A 61 5.64 -28.60 -12.08
CA PRO A 61 4.22 -28.74 -11.73
C PRO A 61 3.94 -29.80 -10.67
N THR A 62 4.74 -30.88 -10.66
CA THR A 62 4.67 -31.98 -9.69
C THR A 62 5.14 -31.59 -8.29
N GLU A 63 5.93 -30.52 -8.14
CA GLU A 63 6.49 -30.05 -6.87
C GLU A 63 5.63 -28.97 -6.20
N ILE A 64 4.64 -28.40 -6.91
CA ILE A 64 3.78 -27.32 -6.39
C ILE A 64 2.84 -27.82 -5.29
N PHE A 65 2.35 -29.07 -5.41
CA PHE A 65 1.32 -29.64 -4.54
C PHE A 65 1.83 -30.74 -3.59
N VAL A 66 3.15 -30.83 -3.38
CA VAL A 66 3.75 -31.83 -2.48
C VAL A 66 3.50 -31.48 -1.00
N THR A 67 3.33 -32.53 -0.19
CA THR A 67 3.27 -32.47 1.28
C THR A 67 4.47 -33.23 1.85
N PRO A 68 5.34 -32.60 2.65
CA PRO A 68 5.30 -31.22 3.15
C PRO A 68 5.61 -30.18 2.05
N ILE A 69 5.12 -28.96 2.26
CA ILE A 69 5.35 -27.82 1.37
C ILE A 69 6.85 -27.57 1.20
N LYS A 70 7.35 -27.68 -0.03
CA LYS A 70 8.74 -27.33 -0.36
C LYS A 70 8.86 -25.82 -0.58
N TRP A 71 9.65 -25.14 0.25
CA TRP A 71 9.90 -23.69 0.12
C TRP A 71 10.96 -23.34 -0.92
N ILE A 72 11.90 -24.25 -1.19
CA ILE A 72 12.96 -24.09 -2.17
C ILE A 72 12.85 -25.28 -3.14
N PRO A 73 12.83 -25.06 -4.47
CA PRO A 73 12.80 -26.15 -5.45
C PRO A 73 14.11 -26.95 -5.40
N ASP A 74 14.02 -28.27 -5.55
CA ASP A 74 15.22 -29.14 -5.60
C ASP A 74 16.04 -28.86 -6.86
N ARG A 75 15.35 -28.54 -7.97
CA ARG A 75 15.94 -28.17 -9.26
C ARG A 75 15.21 -26.95 -9.83
N PRO A 76 15.77 -25.73 -9.70
CA PRO A 76 15.14 -24.52 -10.24
C PRO A 76 14.91 -24.61 -11.76
N GLN A 77 13.64 -24.48 -12.19
CA GLN A 77 13.22 -24.54 -13.58
C GLN A 77 13.15 -23.14 -14.20
N TRP A 78 14.31 -22.59 -14.57
CA TRP A 78 14.38 -21.29 -15.28
C TRP A 78 13.69 -21.30 -16.64
N SER A 79 13.53 -22.50 -17.24
CA SER A 79 12.80 -22.73 -18.49
C SER A 79 11.32 -22.35 -18.39
N ASN A 80 10.74 -22.28 -17.18
CA ASN A 80 9.36 -21.84 -16.98
C ASN A 80 9.11 -20.42 -17.51
N TYR A 81 10.09 -19.51 -17.40
CA TYR A 81 9.96 -18.13 -17.87
C TYR A 81 9.81 -18.04 -19.39
N PRO A 82 10.77 -18.48 -20.23
CA PRO A 82 10.61 -18.42 -21.68
C PRO A 82 9.42 -19.26 -22.16
N ARG A 83 9.16 -20.42 -21.53
CA ARG A 83 8.01 -21.27 -21.86
C ARG A 83 6.68 -20.54 -21.66
N ALA A 84 6.56 -19.68 -20.65
CA ALA A 84 5.34 -18.90 -20.41
C ALA A 84 5.04 -17.92 -21.56
N PHE A 85 6.07 -17.35 -22.20
CA PHE A 85 5.91 -16.47 -23.37
C PHE A 85 5.54 -17.24 -24.65
N GLU A 86 5.85 -18.54 -24.73
CA GLU A 86 5.41 -19.41 -25.82
C GLU A 86 3.95 -19.85 -25.65
N LEU A 87 3.51 -20.09 -24.40
CA LEU A 87 2.17 -20.59 -24.09
C LEU A 87 1.08 -19.50 -24.18
N ALA A 88 1.46 -18.24 -23.96
CA ALA A 88 0.53 -17.12 -24.02
C ALA A 88 1.24 -15.87 -24.56
N PRO A 89 0.53 -14.96 -25.26
CA PRO A 89 1.09 -13.70 -25.73
C PRO A 89 1.22 -12.70 -24.56
N LEU A 90 2.08 -13.01 -23.58
CA LEU A 90 2.28 -12.24 -22.35
C LEU A 90 2.68 -10.79 -22.63
N TRP A 91 3.47 -10.56 -23.68
CA TRP A 91 3.86 -9.21 -24.08
C TRP A 91 2.66 -8.37 -24.52
N LEU A 92 1.70 -8.97 -25.23
CA LEU A 92 0.48 -8.30 -25.64
C LEU A 92 -0.39 -7.99 -24.43
N TYR A 93 -0.54 -8.92 -23.48
CA TYR A 93 -1.28 -8.69 -22.25
C TYR A 93 -0.66 -7.56 -21.43
N PHE A 94 0.66 -7.57 -21.28
CA PHE A 94 1.40 -6.53 -20.59
C PHE A 94 1.22 -5.16 -21.26
N ALA A 95 1.38 -5.08 -22.59
CA ALA A 95 1.23 -3.85 -23.35
C ALA A 95 -0.20 -3.30 -23.24
N ASN A 96 -1.22 -4.15 -23.38
CA ASN A 96 -2.63 -3.76 -23.24
C ASN A 96 -2.91 -3.20 -21.85
N THR A 97 -2.47 -3.90 -20.79
CA THR A 97 -2.62 -3.41 -19.41
C THR A 97 -1.88 -2.11 -19.19
N MET A 98 -0.64 -1.99 -19.69
CA MET A 98 0.15 -0.77 -19.54
C MET A 98 -0.54 0.44 -20.17
N ILE A 99 -1.01 0.31 -21.41
CA ILE A 99 -1.73 1.37 -22.12
C ILE A 99 -2.97 1.80 -21.34
N VAL A 100 -3.80 0.84 -20.92
CA VAL A 100 -5.03 1.12 -20.16
C VAL A 100 -4.71 1.78 -18.82
N CYS A 101 -3.72 1.27 -18.08
CA CYS A 101 -3.32 1.83 -16.79
C CYS A 101 -2.79 3.25 -16.92
N VAL A 102 -1.91 3.53 -17.88
CA VAL A 102 -1.34 4.87 -18.08
C VAL A 102 -2.43 5.89 -18.41
N ILE A 103 -3.31 5.56 -19.36
CA ILE A 103 -4.41 6.45 -19.75
C ILE A 103 -5.37 6.66 -18.56
N ALA A 104 -5.73 5.59 -17.85
CA ALA A 104 -6.62 5.67 -16.71
C ALA A 104 -6.03 6.48 -15.56
N VAL A 105 -4.75 6.31 -15.23
CA VAL A 105 -4.07 7.05 -14.16
C VAL A 105 -3.99 8.54 -14.49
N ILE A 106 -3.60 8.90 -15.71
CA ILE A 106 -3.54 10.30 -16.15
C ILE A 106 -4.94 10.93 -16.09
N GLY A 107 -5.93 10.29 -16.72
CA GLY A 107 -7.31 10.80 -16.74
C GLY A 107 -7.92 10.95 -15.35
N THR A 108 -7.73 9.94 -14.49
CA THR A 108 -8.24 9.96 -13.10
C THR A 108 -7.52 11.00 -12.25
N THR A 109 -6.22 11.16 -12.40
CA THR A 109 -5.44 12.16 -11.65
C THR A 109 -5.86 13.58 -12.04
N LEU A 110 -5.95 13.87 -13.34
CA LEU A 110 -6.39 15.19 -13.81
C LEU A 110 -7.82 15.51 -13.37
N SER A 111 -8.74 14.55 -13.52
CA SER A 111 -10.13 14.72 -13.11
C SER A 111 -10.26 14.90 -11.60
N SER A 112 -9.61 14.05 -10.81
CA SER A 112 -9.67 14.11 -9.34
C SER A 112 -9.02 15.37 -8.78
N CYS A 113 -7.92 15.85 -9.36
CA CYS A 113 -7.30 17.12 -8.99
C CYS A 113 -8.27 18.30 -9.16
N LEU A 114 -8.99 18.36 -10.30
CA LEU A 114 -9.95 19.44 -10.56
C LEU A 114 -11.13 19.42 -9.58
N VAL A 115 -11.68 18.23 -9.34
CA VAL A 115 -12.77 18.02 -8.39
C VAL A 115 -12.33 18.33 -6.95
N ALA A 116 -11.15 17.87 -6.55
CA ALA A 116 -10.58 18.13 -5.23
C ALA A 116 -10.32 19.63 -5.01
N TYR A 117 -9.87 20.35 -6.03
CA TYR A 117 -9.70 21.81 -5.96
C TYR A 117 -11.04 22.52 -5.70
N SER A 118 -12.10 22.10 -6.39
CA SER A 118 -13.45 22.63 -6.17
C SER A 118 -13.95 22.40 -4.74
N PHE A 119 -13.75 21.21 -4.18
CA PHE A 119 -14.17 20.91 -2.81
C PHE A 119 -13.33 21.62 -1.74
N SER A 120 -12.03 21.76 -1.95
CA SER A 120 -11.09 22.28 -0.94
C SER A 120 -10.94 23.80 -0.95
N ARG A 121 -11.00 24.45 -2.12
CA ARG A 121 -10.72 25.89 -2.26
C ARG A 121 -11.95 26.73 -2.60
N LEU A 122 -12.89 26.20 -3.37
CA LEU A 122 -14.10 26.94 -3.75
C LEU A 122 -15.22 26.78 -2.72
N ARG A 123 -15.99 27.85 -2.54
CA ARG A 123 -17.24 27.87 -1.74
C ARG A 123 -18.41 28.02 -2.70
N TRP A 124 -19.19 26.96 -2.84
CA TRP A 124 -20.37 26.92 -3.73
C TRP A 124 -21.55 26.23 -3.03
N PRO A 125 -22.79 26.63 -3.35
CA PRO A 125 -23.98 26.08 -2.68
C PRO A 125 -24.19 24.61 -3.04
N GLY A 126 -24.43 23.75 -2.04
CA GLY A 126 -24.64 22.30 -2.24
C GLY A 126 -23.38 21.43 -2.15
N ARG A 127 -22.20 22.02 -1.92
CA ARG A 127 -20.92 21.31 -1.81
C ARG A 127 -20.96 20.09 -0.88
N ASN A 128 -21.55 20.22 0.31
CA ASN A 128 -21.59 19.14 1.30
C ASN A 128 -22.48 17.96 0.84
N PHE A 129 -23.53 18.24 0.07
CA PHE A 129 -24.41 17.19 -0.49
C PHE A 129 -23.64 16.36 -1.52
N PHE A 130 -23.00 17.00 -2.50
CA PHE A 130 -22.20 16.29 -3.51
C PHE A 130 -21.00 15.56 -2.92
N PHE A 131 -20.40 16.09 -1.86
CA PHE A 131 -19.36 15.39 -1.11
C PHE A 131 -19.89 14.11 -0.45
N GLY A 132 -21.06 14.17 0.21
CA GLY A 132 -21.72 12.99 0.75
C GLY A 132 -22.10 11.96 -0.32
N LEU A 133 -22.59 12.43 -1.48
CA LEU A 133 -22.90 11.58 -2.62
C LEU A 133 -21.66 10.84 -3.14
N LEU A 134 -20.54 11.56 -3.30
CA LEU A 134 -19.25 10.98 -3.70
C LEU A 134 -18.79 9.88 -2.72
N LEU A 135 -18.89 10.12 -1.41
CA LEU A 135 -18.55 9.10 -0.42
C LEU A 135 -19.48 7.89 -0.52
N THR A 136 -20.78 8.12 -0.73
CA THR A 136 -21.78 7.05 -0.88
C THR A 136 -21.48 6.18 -2.10
N THR A 137 -21.08 6.78 -3.23
CA THR A 137 -20.72 6.01 -4.44
C THR A 137 -19.43 5.22 -4.28
N MET A 138 -18.45 5.73 -3.52
CA MET A 138 -17.20 5.00 -3.22
C MET A 138 -17.43 3.77 -2.30
N MET A 139 -18.53 3.74 -1.54
CA MET A 139 -18.89 2.61 -0.69
C MET A 139 -19.62 1.48 -1.45
N LEU A 140 -20.05 1.73 -2.70
CA LEU A 140 -20.69 0.69 -3.51
C LEU A 140 -19.68 -0.39 -3.88
N PRO A 141 -19.98 -1.68 -3.61
CA PRO A 141 -19.07 -2.76 -3.95
C PRO A 141 -19.03 -2.95 -5.47
N ALA A 142 -17.81 -3.08 -6.01
CA ALA A 142 -17.56 -3.10 -7.45
C ALA A 142 -18.27 -4.24 -8.22
N ILE A 143 -18.63 -5.33 -7.52
CA ILE A 143 -19.34 -6.48 -8.09
C ILE A 143 -20.73 -6.11 -8.62
N ILE A 144 -21.44 -5.19 -7.95
CA ILE A 144 -22.77 -4.74 -8.36
C ILE A 144 -22.70 -3.97 -9.67
N LEU A 145 -21.56 -3.31 -9.94
CA LEU A 145 -21.36 -2.50 -11.12
C LEU A 145 -20.97 -3.33 -12.36
N ILE A 146 -20.73 -4.64 -12.27
CA ILE A 146 -20.29 -5.43 -13.43
C ILE A 146 -21.38 -5.53 -14.51
N VAL A 147 -22.57 -6.00 -14.13
CA VAL A 147 -23.72 -6.14 -15.05
C VAL A 147 -24.10 -4.81 -15.72
N PRO A 148 -24.33 -3.70 -14.98
CA PRO A 148 -24.72 -2.45 -15.61
C PRO A 148 -23.61 -1.86 -16.48
N ARG A 149 -22.32 -2.03 -16.12
CA ARG A 149 -21.21 -1.63 -17.01
C ARG A 149 -21.21 -2.43 -18.31
N PHE A 150 -21.42 -3.74 -18.23
CA PHE A 150 -21.50 -4.58 -19.42
C PHE A 150 -22.66 -4.16 -20.33
N LEU A 151 -23.87 -3.99 -19.77
CA LEU A 151 -25.03 -3.52 -20.52
C LEU A 151 -24.79 -2.14 -21.15
N MET A 152 -24.20 -1.20 -20.41
CA MET A 152 -23.87 0.13 -20.91
C MET A 152 -22.95 0.04 -22.14
N PHE A 153 -21.86 -0.74 -22.07
CA PHE A 153 -21.00 -0.94 -23.23
C PHE A 153 -21.72 -1.65 -24.38
N SER A 154 -22.55 -2.66 -24.10
CA SER A 154 -23.31 -3.39 -25.14
C SER A 154 -24.33 -2.51 -25.88
N TYR A 155 -24.96 -1.55 -25.18
CA TYR A 155 -25.92 -0.63 -25.81
C TYR A 155 -25.24 0.56 -26.49
N VAL A 156 -24.15 1.09 -25.93
CA VAL A 156 -23.44 2.26 -26.46
C VAL A 156 -22.54 1.88 -27.64
N PHE A 157 -21.77 0.81 -27.49
CA PHE A 157 -21.07 0.15 -28.58
C PHE A 157 -21.97 -0.96 -29.09
N VAL A 158 -22.96 -0.60 -29.92
CA VAL A 158 -23.70 -1.58 -30.72
C VAL A 158 -22.68 -2.28 -31.61
N TRP A 159 -22.17 -3.41 -31.12
CA TRP A 159 -21.35 -4.30 -31.92
C TRP A 159 -22.30 -5.03 -32.87
N PRO A 160 -22.14 -4.90 -34.20
CA PRO A 160 -22.91 -5.68 -35.15
C PRO A 160 -22.67 -7.19 -34.99
#